data_AF-A0A935REX2-F1
#
_entry.id   AF-A0A935REX2-F1
#
_cell.length_a   1.000
_cell.length_b   1.000
_cell.length_c   1.000
_cell.angle_alpha   90.00
_cell.angle_beta   90.00
_cell.angle_gamma   90.00
#
_symmetry.space_group_name_H-M   'P 1'
#
loop_
_entity.id
_entity.type
_entity.pdbx_description
1 polymer ?
#
loop_
_entity_poly.entity_id
_entity_poly.type
_entity_poly.pdbx_seq_one_letter_code
_entity_poly.pdbx_strand_id
1 'polypeptide(L)' 'MNDEIVDEVRAIREAHAAKFGYDLREIFEDLKRTEAEHIAAGHPSIPAAALVSVATSGFHKTRFARR' A
#
# COMPACT_ATOMS: atom_id res chain seq x y z
N MET A 1 11.41 15.85 -10.79
CA MET A 1 12.07 14.54 -10.94
C MET A 1 10.96 13.52 -10.86
N ASN A 2 10.62 12.90 -11.98
CA ASN A 2 9.57 11.87 -12.03
C ASN A 2 10.26 10.52 -11.86
N ASP A 3 9.68 9.69 -11.02
CA ASP A 3 10.15 8.33 -10.76
C ASP A 3 9.32 7.39 -11.63
N GLU A 4 9.98 6.71 -12.57
CA GLU A 4 9.32 5.85 -13.55
C GLU A 4 8.54 4.71 -12.89
N ILE A 5 9.03 4.19 -11.75
CA ILE A 5 8.35 3.14 -10.98
C ILE A 5 7.06 3.69 -10.37
N VAL A 6 7.11 4.93 -9.86
CA VAL A 6 5.94 5.57 -9.27
C VAL A 6 4.87 5.84 -10.33
N ASP A 7 5.28 6.27 -11.52
CA ASP A 7 4.36 6.56 -12.62
C ASP A 7 3.67 5.28 -13.13
N GLU A 8 4.42 4.17 -13.26
CA GLU A 8 3.84 2.87 -13.62
C GLU A 8 2.84 2.37 -12.57
N VAL A 9 3.22 2.42 -11.29
CA VAL A 9 2.32 2.00 -10.19
C VAL A 9 1.05 2.85 -10.18
N ARG A 10 1.14 4.14 -10.46
CA ARG A 10 -0.04 5.02 -10.58
C ARG A 10 -0.92 4.62 -11.76
N ALA A 11 -0.34 4.35 -12.92
CA ALA A 11 -1.09 3.93 -14.10
C ALA A 11 -1.84 2.61 -13.86
N ILE A 12 -1.21 1.63 -13.21
CA ILE A 12 -1.84 0.35 -12.86
C ILE A 12 -3.00 0.57 -11.89
N ARG A 13 -2.81 1.40 -10.86
CA ARG A 13 -3.86 1.71 -9.87
C ARG A 13 -5.05 2.42 -10.50
N GLU A 14 -4.80 3.38 -11.38
CA GLU A 14 -5.85 4.10 -12.11
C GLU A 14 -6.65 3.16 -13.00
N ALA A 15 -5.96 2.33 -13.79
CA ALA A 15 -6.60 1.34 -14.65
C ALA A 15 -7.41 0.30 -13.86
N HIS A 16 -6.96 -0.06 -12.65
CA HIS A 16 -7.72 -0.94 -11.76
C HIS A 16 -8.98 -0.25 -11.23
N ALA A 17 -8.86 0.96 -10.68
CA ALA A 17 -10.00 1.71 -10.15
C ALA A 17 -11.06 2.04 -11.22
N ALA A 18 -10.63 2.38 -12.43
CA ALA A 18 -11.53 2.67 -13.55
C ALA A 18 -12.41 1.46 -13.94
N LYS A 19 -11.93 0.22 -13.78
CA LYS A 19 -12.72 -1.00 -14.05
C LYS A 19 -13.91 -1.16 -13.12
N PHE A 20 -13.83 -0.58 -11.91
CA PHE A 20 -14.89 -0.60 -10.89
C PHE A 20 -15.65 0.72 -10.81
N GLY A 21 -15.47 1.63 -11.78
CA GLY A 21 -16.10 2.95 -11.74
C GLY A 21 -15.72 3.76 -10.49
N TYR A 22 -14.53 3.50 -9.92
CA TYR A 22 -14.06 4.10 -8.66
C TYR A 22 -14.92 3.78 -7.43
N ASP A 23 -15.75 2.72 -7.46
CA ASP A 23 -16.44 2.25 -6.27
C ASP A 23 -15.44 1.58 -5.31
N LEU A 24 -15.21 2.25 -4.18
CA LEU A 24 -14.28 1.79 -3.14
C LEU A 24 -14.67 0.43 -2.55
N ARG A 25 -15.96 0.11 -2.48
CA ARG A 25 -16.41 -1.17 -1.92
C ARG A 25 -16.09 -2.30 -2.87
N GLU A 26 -16.41 -2.13 -4.16
CA GLU A 26 -16.11 -3.15 -5.16
C GLU A 26 -14.61 -3.40 -5.31
N ILE A 27 -13.80 -2.33 -5.29
CA ILE A 27 -12.34 -2.43 -5.29
C ILE A 27 -11.85 -3.19 -4.06
N PHE A 28 -12.40 -2.92 -2.89
CA PHE A 28 -12.00 -3.61 -1.65
C PHE A 28 -12.31 -5.11 -1.71
N GLU A 29 -13.51 -5.49 -2.16
CA GLU A 29 -13.90 -6.89 -2.29
C GLU A 29 -13.01 -7.64 -3.31
N ASP A 30 -12.66 -6.99 -4.42
CA ASP A 30 -11.72 -7.56 -5.42
C ASP A 30 -10.32 -7.77 -4.84
N LEU A 31 -9.80 -6.80 -4.09
CA LEU A 31 -8.51 -6.92 -3.42
C LEU A 31 -8.51 -8.05 -2.38
N LYS A 32 -9.62 -8.25 -1.67
CA LYS A 32 -9.76 -9.37 -0.71
C LYS A 32 -9.82 -10.72 -1.38
N ARG A 33 -10.52 -10.82 -2.50
CA ARG A 33 -10.58 -12.03 -3.31
C ARG A 33 -9.19 -12.40 -3.84
N THR A 34 -8.49 -11.46 -4.47
CA THR A 34 -7.16 -11.68 -5.03
C THR A 34 -6.12 -11.98 -3.95
N GLU A 35 -6.20 -11.35 -2.78
CA GLU A 35 -5.41 -11.70 -1.60
C GLU A 35 -5.59 -13.18 -1.20
N ALA A 36 -6.84 -13.66 -1.12
CA ALA A 36 -7.13 -15.04 -0.76
C ALA A 36 -6.62 -16.04 -1.81
N GLU A 37 -6.76 -15.72 -3.10
CA GLU A 37 -6.23 -16.52 -4.21
C GLU A 37 -4.70 -16.62 -4.15
N HIS A 38 -4.01 -15.51 -3.87
CA HIS A 38 -2.56 -15.49 -3.73
C HIS A 38 -2.07 -16.30 -2.53
N ILE A 39 -2.77 -16.21 -1.39
CA ILE A 39 -2.50 -17.05 -0.22
C ILE A 39 -2.68 -18.53 -0.56
N ALA A 40 -3.78 -18.88 -1.26
CA ALA A 40 -4.04 -20.25 -1.69
C ALA A 40 -2.98 -20.78 -2.67
N ALA A 41 -2.40 -19.91 -3.50
CA ALA A 41 -1.28 -20.22 -4.38
C ALA A 41 0.08 -20.30 -3.66
N GLY A 42 0.12 -20.05 -2.34
CA GLY A 42 1.33 -20.14 -1.52
C GLY A 42 2.16 -18.86 -1.46
N HIS A 43 1.65 -17.72 -1.93
CA HIS A 43 2.32 -16.44 -1.76
C HIS A 43 2.20 -15.96 -0.30
N PRO A 44 3.29 -15.44 0.30
CA PRO A 44 3.25 -14.95 1.67
C PRO A 44 2.40 -13.68 1.76
N SER A 45 1.35 -13.69 2.58
CA SER A 45 0.66 -12.46 3.00
C SER A 45 1.45 -11.82 4.14
N ILE A 46 1.86 -10.57 3.94
CA ILE A 46 2.47 -9.77 4.99
C ILE A 46 1.32 -9.03 5.68
N PRO A 47 0.92 -9.41 6.91
CA PRO A 47 -0.11 -8.67 7.62
C PRO A 47 0.39 -7.24 7.80
N ALA A 48 -0.52 -6.27 7.62
CA ALA A 48 -0.24 -4.90 8.04
C ALA A 48 0.18 -4.97 9.51
N ALA A 49 1.46 -4.70 9.79
CA ALA A 49 2.01 -4.80 11.14
C ALA A 49 1.06 -4.06 12.06
N ALA A 50 0.35 -4.82 12.92
CA ALA A 50 -0.72 -4.31 13.75
C ALA A 50 -0.13 -3.17 14.56
N LEU A 51 -0.34 -1.92 14.11
CA LEU A 51 0.36 -0.69 14.50
C LEU A 51 1.22 -0.96 15.71
N VAL A 52 2.41 -1.55 15.52
CA VAL A 52 3.29 -1.79 16.66
C VAL A 52 3.53 -0.39 17.11
N SER A 53 2.92 -0.04 18.24
CA SER A 53 2.91 1.33 18.72
C SER A 53 4.37 1.74 18.62
N VAL A 54 4.65 2.73 17.78
CA VAL A 54 5.99 3.31 17.66
C VAL A 54 6.22 4.14 18.94
N ALA A 55 6.05 3.51 20.09
CA ALA A 55 6.47 4.00 21.39
C ALA A 55 7.96 3.68 21.63
N THR A 56 8.59 2.87 20.77
CA THR A 56 10.01 2.51 20.90
C THR A 56 10.79 2.52 19.60
N SER A 57 10.31 3.20 18.53
CA SER A 57 11.26 3.55 17.46
C SER A 57 11.97 4.83 17.84
N GLY A 58 13.25 4.73 18.14
CA GLY A 58 14.17 5.84 18.36
C GLY A 58 14.43 6.64 17.07
N PHE A 59 13.40 7.01 16.32
CA PHE A 59 13.49 8.07 15.32
C PHE A 59 13.68 9.39 16.06
N HIS A 60 14.93 9.65 16.44
CA HIS A 60 15.38 10.94 16.94
C HIS A 60 15.05 11.99 15.88
N LYS A 61 14.10 12.84 16.20
CA LYS A 61 13.79 14.04 15.43
C LYS A 61 15.01 14.95 15.51
N THR A 62 16.01 14.75 14.66
CA THR A 62 17.11 15.71 14.46
C THR A 62 16.48 16.98 13.89
N ARG A 63 16.15 17.90 14.79
CA ARG A 63 15.84 19.27 14.42
C ARG A 63 17.13 19.89 13.93
N PHE A 64 17.24 20.09 12.62
CA PHE A 64 18.25 21.00 12.07
C PHE A 64 17.97 22.38 12.68
N ALA A 65 18.79 22.78 13.65
CA ALA A 65 18.84 24.15 14.11
C ALA A 65 19.22 25.01 12.90
N ARG A 66 18.34 25.93 12.52
CA ARG A 66 18.73 27.01 11.61
C ARG A 66 19.74 27.89 12.37
N ARG A 67 20.94 28.03 11.82
CA ARG A 67 21.87 29.10 12.19
C ARG A 67 21.45 30.39 11.49
#